data_AF-A0A9E2WU42-F1
#
_entry.id   AF-A0A9E2WU42-F1
#
_cell.length_a   1.000
_cell.length_b   1.000
_cell.length_c   1.000
_cell.angle_alpha   90.00
_cell.angle_beta   90.00
_cell.angle_gamma   90.00
#
_symmetry.space_group_name_H-M   'P 1'
#
loop_
_entity.id
_entity.type
_entity.pdbx_description
1 polymer ?
#
loop_
_entity_poly.entity_id
_entity_poly.type
_entity_poly.pdbx_seq_one_letter_code
_entity_poly.pdbx_strand_id
1 'polypeptide(L)'
;MKWIIYILPLFLLLSCKENDDDIDSVEKRVQAAIDRLFDELNEPANGWKVVYTPTGTSGGFFMLLDFALDGRVRVQSDVAANDGEFLDHFMSYRVDNSMRLELIFETYGIFHYLFELDQTTFGAEFEFNYVGKEDGKLLFVSKTDGGDNPTTLTFEPASTNDVNQLATGISTNLDKFKGLSPQIFGAEPPIQQIYLDNSGVSFFWSINLDKRIAEADFAGVGTTFEEIYGNGSGVNLNFSSGFSYSGDQLILNNPLTMTVGGNEITISSMTFSTFDEAGGGSLCPISSDVTPTYSGTAGSNGPYTASKSLFDRSGATFNANDDGVYAVNIPFIFDDSLQSLSDEGVIKDFIPNAVAFIMTYGFNSENIPAYSIGFITESGDSTDIILREFEPTTSIGNQVNIVFTNNYYQSDDMMTSQDTTNMVEVTETIFSGGRIYAYDYPIQGLQVYRLFNPCNRFEIFVVQ
;
A
#
# COMPACT_ATOMS: atom_id res chain seq x y z
N MET A 1 -56.22 -72.97 17.15
CA MET A 1 -57.40 -72.22 16.64
C MET A 1 -57.25 -70.79 17.13
N LYS A 2 -56.76 -69.86 16.30
CA LYS A 2 -57.61 -68.93 15.52
C LYS A 2 -58.74 -68.34 16.35
N TRP A 3 -58.45 -67.25 17.06
CA TRP A 3 -59.26 -66.03 17.05
C TRP A 3 -58.38 -64.83 17.43
N ILE A 4 -58.05 -64.09 16.38
CA ILE A 4 -57.36 -62.80 16.37
C ILE A 4 -58.47 -61.74 16.47
N ILE A 5 -58.06 -60.53 16.86
CA ILE A 5 -58.71 -59.24 16.60
C ILE A 5 -59.75 -58.91 17.68
N TYR A 6 -59.40 -57.98 18.59
CA TYR A 6 -60.29 -56.99 19.27
C TYR A 6 -59.62 -56.33 20.52
N ILE A 7 -58.30 -56.27 20.63
CA ILE A 7 -57.60 -55.50 21.68
C ILE A 7 -56.59 -54.53 21.06
N LEU A 8 -57.01 -53.81 20.01
CA LEU A 8 -56.21 -52.74 19.38
C LEU A 8 -56.98 -51.47 18.95
N PRO A 9 -58.21 -51.16 19.43
CA PRO A 9 -58.73 -49.79 19.28
C PRO A 9 -58.71 -48.95 20.57
N LEU A 10 -58.36 -49.51 21.74
CA LEU A 10 -58.44 -48.77 23.01
C LEU A 10 -57.14 -48.06 23.44
N PHE A 11 -56.02 -48.33 22.76
CA PHE A 11 -54.74 -47.61 22.99
C PHE A 11 -54.53 -46.41 22.04
N LEU A 12 -55.42 -46.19 21.07
CA LEU A 12 -55.36 -45.04 20.15
C LEU A 12 -56.12 -43.80 20.65
N LEU A 13 -56.82 -43.88 21.80
CA LEU A 13 -57.54 -42.75 22.39
C LEU A 13 -56.79 -42.06 23.54
N LEU A 14 -55.53 -42.46 23.81
CA LEU A 14 -54.64 -41.80 24.77
C LEU A 14 -53.45 -41.06 24.10
N SER A 15 -53.40 -41.00 22.77
CA SER A 15 -52.41 -40.22 22.02
C SER A 15 -53.06 -38.98 21.41
N CYS A 16 -53.26 -37.98 22.27
CA CYS A 16 -53.27 -36.54 21.98
C CYS A 16 -53.93 -35.88 23.19
N LYS A 17 -53.17 -35.71 24.28
CA LYS A 17 -53.36 -34.47 25.05
C LYS A 17 -52.73 -33.41 24.17
N GLU A 18 -53.55 -32.51 23.64
CA GLU A 18 -53.11 -31.18 23.21
C GLU A 18 -52.47 -30.52 24.44
N ASN A 19 -51.18 -30.78 24.63
CA ASN A 19 -50.32 -29.76 25.18
C ASN A 19 -49.96 -28.87 23.99
N ASP A 20 -50.92 -28.02 23.60
CA ASP A 20 -50.58 -26.75 22.96
C ASP A 20 -49.91 -25.89 24.04
N ASP A 21 -48.66 -26.22 24.34
CA ASP A 21 -47.72 -25.17 24.70
C ASP A 21 -47.63 -24.31 23.44
N ASP A 22 -48.23 -23.13 23.50
CA ASP A 22 -48.35 -22.15 22.43
C ASP A 22 -46.97 -21.88 21.80
N ILE A 23 -46.61 -22.65 20.76
CA ILE A 23 -45.34 -22.47 20.06
C ILE A 23 -45.47 -21.16 19.28
N ASP A 24 -44.76 -20.12 19.74
CA ASP A 24 -44.74 -18.79 19.10
C ASP A 24 -44.59 -18.88 17.58
N SER A 25 -45.27 -18.01 16.84
CA SER A 25 -45.17 -17.98 15.37
C SER A 25 -43.72 -17.79 14.90
N VAL A 26 -43.41 -18.25 13.69
CA VAL A 26 -42.08 -18.04 13.08
C VAL A 26 -41.69 -16.57 13.12
N GLU A 27 -42.61 -15.67 12.74
CA GLU A 27 -42.40 -14.22 12.77
C GLU A 27 -42.04 -13.70 14.17
N LYS A 28 -42.76 -14.14 15.22
CA LYS A 28 -42.46 -13.76 16.60
C LYS A 28 -41.08 -14.23 17.04
N ARG A 29 -40.69 -15.46 16.67
CA ARG A 29 -39.36 -16.00 17.01
C ARG A 29 -38.23 -15.30 16.27
N VAL A 30 -38.45 -14.94 15.00
CA VAL A 30 -37.51 -14.15 14.20
C VAL A 30 -37.34 -12.77 14.82
N GLN A 31 -38.43 -12.07 15.11
CA GLN A 31 -38.38 -10.75 15.74
C GLN A 31 -37.69 -10.81 17.11
N ALA A 32 -38.03 -11.80 17.94
CA ALA A 32 -37.37 -11.97 19.24
C ALA A 32 -35.86 -12.26 19.13
N ALA A 33 -35.41 -12.91 18.05
CA ALA A 33 -33.99 -13.13 17.80
C ALA A 33 -33.29 -11.84 17.34
N ILE A 34 -33.95 -11.05 16.50
CA ILE A 34 -33.49 -9.71 16.08
C ILE A 34 -33.38 -8.79 17.30
N ASP A 35 -34.45 -8.68 18.10
CA ASP A 35 -34.50 -7.83 19.30
C ASP A 35 -33.42 -8.23 20.31
N ARG A 36 -33.20 -9.54 20.50
CA ARG A 36 -32.12 -10.03 21.36
C ARG A 36 -30.74 -9.59 20.88
N LEU A 37 -30.46 -9.69 19.58
CA LEU A 37 -29.17 -9.26 19.06
C LEU A 37 -29.00 -7.74 19.16
N PHE A 38 -30.07 -6.97 18.96
CA PHE A 38 -30.07 -5.53 19.26
C PHE A 38 -29.73 -5.24 20.72
N ASP A 39 -30.38 -5.93 21.67
CA ASP A 39 -30.10 -5.79 23.10
C ASP A 39 -28.65 -6.18 23.44
N GLU A 40 -28.15 -7.28 22.87
CA GLU A 40 -26.77 -7.72 23.05
C GLU A 40 -25.79 -6.68 22.50
N LEU A 41 -26.00 -6.17 21.29
CA LEU A 41 -25.14 -5.12 20.71
C LEU A 41 -25.10 -3.84 21.56
N ASN A 42 -26.17 -3.52 22.29
CA ASN A 42 -26.27 -2.35 23.16
C ASN A 42 -25.87 -2.65 24.64
N GLU A 43 -25.50 -3.89 24.98
CA GLU A 43 -25.24 -4.30 26.38
C GLU A 43 -23.99 -3.64 27.00
N PRO A 44 -22.82 -3.59 26.33
CA PRO A 44 -21.62 -3.02 26.94
C PRO A 44 -21.68 -1.50 27.05
N ALA A 45 -21.44 -0.96 28.24
CA ALA A 45 -21.54 0.48 28.52
C ALA A 45 -20.55 1.38 27.74
N ASN A 46 -19.46 0.81 27.20
CA ASN A 46 -18.50 1.54 26.37
C ASN A 46 -18.46 1.00 24.93
N GLY A 47 -19.49 0.26 24.51
CA GLY A 47 -19.53 -0.41 23.23
C GLY A 47 -18.57 -1.61 23.12
N TRP A 48 -18.22 -1.93 21.89
CA TRP A 48 -17.41 -3.08 21.51
C TRP A 48 -16.08 -2.66 20.93
N LYS A 49 -15.01 -3.35 21.32
CA LYS A 49 -13.72 -3.32 20.65
C LYS A 49 -13.67 -4.42 19.60
N VAL A 50 -13.15 -4.07 18.44
CA VAL A 50 -12.96 -4.96 17.31
C VAL A 50 -11.56 -4.76 16.73
N VAL A 51 -10.88 -5.87 16.41
CA VAL A 51 -9.71 -5.86 15.53
C VAL A 51 -10.11 -6.63 14.29
N TYR A 52 -10.33 -5.91 13.19
CA TYR A 52 -10.77 -6.51 11.94
C TYR A 52 -9.58 -6.86 11.06
N THR A 53 -9.51 -8.10 10.58
CA THR A 53 -8.46 -8.57 9.66
C THR A 53 -9.15 -9.18 8.44
N PRO A 54 -9.38 -8.40 7.36
CA PRO A 54 -10.12 -8.82 6.18
C PRO A 54 -9.61 -10.10 5.50
N THR A 55 -8.29 -10.31 5.52
CA THR A 55 -7.65 -11.48 4.92
C THR A 55 -6.52 -12.00 5.79
N GLY A 56 -6.15 -13.27 5.62
CA GLY A 56 -5.01 -13.87 6.35
C GLY A 56 -3.65 -13.20 6.09
N THR A 57 -3.53 -12.36 5.07
CA THR A 57 -2.30 -11.60 4.75
C THR A 57 -2.37 -10.13 5.16
N SER A 58 -3.56 -9.56 5.29
CA SER A 58 -3.75 -8.18 5.76
C SER A 58 -3.40 -8.00 7.24
N GLY A 59 -3.19 -6.76 7.62
CA GLY A 59 -3.06 -6.37 9.03
C GLY A 59 -4.41 -6.14 9.72
N GLY A 60 -4.36 -5.78 11.01
CA GLY A 60 -5.55 -5.55 11.81
C GLY A 60 -5.93 -4.06 11.88
N PHE A 61 -7.23 -3.80 11.72
CA PHE A 61 -7.84 -2.48 11.89
C PHE A 61 -8.52 -2.41 13.25
N PHE A 62 -8.02 -1.56 14.14
CA PHE A 62 -8.61 -1.38 15.46
C PHE A 62 -9.82 -0.44 15.38
N MET A 63 -10.94 -0.87 15.93
CA MET A 63 -12.19 -0.11 15.96
C MET A 63 -12.88 -0.21 17.31
N LEU A 64 -13.55 0.88 17.69
CA LEU A 64 -14.54 0.91 18.76
C LEU A 64 -15.93 1.16 18.14
N LEU A 65 -16.89 0.31 18.47
CA LEU A 65 -18.26 0.33 17.97
C LEU A 65 -19.23 0.54 19.13
N ASP A 66 -19.82 1.73 19.23
CA ASP A 66 -20.80 2.07 20.26
C ASP A 66 -22.20 2.14 19.64
N PHE A 67 -22.98 1.07 19.83
CA PHE A 67 -24.31 0.93 19.26
C PHE A 67 -25.34 1.69 20.09
N ALA A 68 -26.25 2.38 19.40
CA ALA A 68 -27.36 3.09 19.99
C ALA A 68 -28.69 2.46 19.58
N LEU A 69 -29.68 2.58 20.48
CA LEU A 69 -31.05 2.08 20.28
C LEU A 69 -31.80 2.74 19.11
N ASP A 70 -31.26 3.81 18.51
CA ASP A 70 -31.85 4.49 17.36
C ASP A 70 -31.40 3.92 16.00
N GLY A 71 -30.71 2.77 16.00
CA GLY A 71 -30.23 2.10 14.79
C GLY A 71 -28.94 2.72 14.23
N ARG A 72 -28.24 3.52 15.03
CA ARG A 72 -26.92 4.05 14.67
C ARG A 72 -25.83 3.43 15.53
N VAL A 73 -24.63 3.39 14.98
CA VAL A 73 -23.41 3.02 15.67
C VAL A 73 -22.40 4.15 15.50
N ARG A 74 -21.77 4.58 16.59
CA ARG A 74 -20.57 5.42 16.51
C ARG A 74 -19.37 4.51 16.31
N VAL A 75 -18.55 4.83 15.32
CA VAL A 75 -17.36 4.07 14.97
C VAL A 75 -16.15 4.97 15.12
N GLN A 76 -15.24 4.59 16.02
CA GLN A 76 -13.92 5.21 16.15
C GLN A 76 -12.87 4.23 15.65
N SER A 77 -11.92 4.68 14.82
CA SER A 77 -10.91 3.79 14.24
C SER A 77 -9.52 4.44 14.15
N ASP A 78 -8.52 3.63 13.83
CA ASP A 78 -7.16 4.07 13.52
C ASP A 78 -6.91 4.30 12.01
N VAL A 79 -7.96 4.35 11.18
CA VAL A 79 -7.86 4.55 9.72
C VAL A 79 -7.92 6.03 9.38
N ALA A 80 -6.78 6.59 8.95
CA ALA A 80 -6.63 8.01 8.61
C ALA A 80 -6.96 8.35 7.14
N ALA A 81 -7.51 7.41 6.37
CA ALA A 81 -7.87 7.63 4.97
C ALA A 81 -8.91 8.76 4.79
N ASN A 82 -8.99 9.31 3.57
CA ASN A 82 -9.88 10.42 3.22
C ASN A 82 -9.80 11.60 4.20
N ASP A 83 -8.58 12.10 4.45
CA ASP A 83 -8.34 13.19 5.40
C ASP A 83 -8.87 12.91 6.82
N GLY A 84 -8.84 11.64 7.24
CA GLY A 84 -9.27 11.21 8.57
C GLY A 84 -10.79 11.04 8.73
N GLU A 85 -11.55 10.93 7.63
CA GLU A 85 -13.01 10.72 7.63
C GLU A 85 -13.44 9.55 8.54
N PHE A 86 -12.64 8.50 8.63
CA PHE A 86 -12.98 7.28 9.36
C PHE A 86 -12.51 7.24 10.81
N LEU A 87 -11.84 8.29 11.32
CA LEU A 87 -11.31 8.31 12.69
C LEU A 87 -12.43 8.34 13.75
N ASP A 88 -13.54 9.03 13.47
CA ASP A 88 -14.73 9.10 14.33
C ASP A 88 -15.95 9.50 13.50
N HIS A 89 -16.84 8.54 13.24
CA HIS A 89 -18.02 8.74 12.39
C HIS A 89 -19.22 7.93 12.89
N PHE A 90 -20.39 8.19 12.33
CA PHE A 90 -21.60 7.42 12.61
C PHE A 90 -22.01 6.62 11.38
N MET A 91 -22.47 5.40 11.61
CA MET A 91 -23.10 4.57 10.59
C MET A 91 -24.50 4.17 11.03
N SER A 92 -25.44 4.03 10.10
CA SER A 92 -26.68 3.28 10.35
C SER A 92 -26.40 1.79 10.24
N TYR A 93 -27.08 0.99 11.06
CA TYR A 93 -27.01 -0.46 10.98
C TYR A 93 -28.41 -1.08 11.08
N ARG A 94 -28.57 -2.27 10.51
CA ARG A 94 -29.75 -3.11 10.74
C ARG A 94 -29.35 -4.51 11.14
N VAL A 95 -30.26 -5.16 11.86
CA VAL A 95 -30.24 -6.61 12.07
C VAL A 95 -31.39 -7.21 11.27
N ASP A 96 -31.08 -8.14 10.37
CA ASP A 96 -32.06 -8.82 9.52
C ASP A 96 -32.00 -10.35 9.71
N ASN A 97 -32.96 -11.07 9.16
CA ASN A 97 -33.00 -12.53 9.16
C ASN A 97 -33.50 -13.08 7.81
N SER A 98 -32.58 -13.31 6.87
CA SER A 98 -32.90 -13.96 5.60
C SER A 98 -32.76 -15.49 5.68
N MET A 99 -31.82 -15.99 6.48
CA MET A 99 -31.57 -17.42 6.77
C MET A 99 -30.80 -17.62 8.09
N ARG A 100 -29.98 -16.63 8.44
CA ARG A 100 -29.32 -16.43 9.73
C ARG A 100 -29.54 -14.98 10.14
N LEU A 101 -29.28 -14.67 11.41
CA LEU A 101 -29.22 -13.26 11.82
C LEU A 101 -28.03 -12.58 11.14
N GLU A 102 -28.26 -11.41 10.58
CA GLU A 102 -27.28 -10.65 9.81
C GLU A 102 -27.12 -9.26 10.42
N LEU A 103 -25.89 -8.80 10.62
CA LEU A 103 -25.56 -7.41 10.93
C LEU A 103 -25.10 -6.74 9.63
N ILE A 104 -25.79 -5.67 9.25
CA ILE A 104 -25.52 -4.93 8.01
C ILE A 104 -25.31 -3.47 8.37
N PHE A 105 -24.17 -2.91 7.97
CA PHE A 105 -23.93 -1.48 8.02
C PHE A 105 -24.46 -0.83 6.74
N GLU A 106 -25.34 0.16 6.84
CA GLU A 106 -26.12 0.65 5.69
C GLU A 106 -25.58 1.93 5.05
N THR A 107 -24.94 2.79 5.85
CA THR A 107 -24.37 4.05 5.36
C THR A 107 -22.88 3.91 5.18
N TYR A 108 -22.33 4.58 4.17
CA TYR A 108 -20.90 4.57 3.88
C TYR A 108 -20.07 4.96 5.12
N GLY A 109 -18.98 4.23 5.34
CA GLY A 109 -18.10 4.33 6.50
C GLY A 109 -16.96 3.34 6.37
N ILE A 110 -16.21 3.11 7.45
CA ILE A 110 -14.95 2.33 7.40
C ILE A 110 -15.11 0.94 6.75
N PHE A 111 -16.18 0.19 7.07
CA PHE A 111 -16.39 -1.14 6.50
C PHE A 111 -16.61 -1.12 4.99
N HIS A 112 -17.30 -0.08 4.48
CA HIS A 112 -17.50 0.11 3.04
C HIS A 112 -16.21 0.55 2.35
N TYR A 113 -15.48 1.48 2.96
CA TYR A 113 -14.17 1.91 2.48
C TYR A 113 -13.21 0.72 2.32
N LEU A 114 -13.11 -0.13 3.34
CA LEU A 114 -12.29 -1.34 3.28
C LEU A 114 -12.81 -2.31 2.22
N PHE A 115 -14.13 -2.52 2.13
CA PHE A 115 -14.73 -3.37 1.10
C PHE A 115 -14.36 -2.91 -0.31
N GLU A 116 -14.32 -1.61 -0.59
CA GLU A 116 -14.04 -1.05 -1.92
C GLU A 116 -12.57 -1.11 -2.33
N LEU A 117 -11.65 -1.34 -1.39
CA LEU A 117 -10.22 -1.48 -1.69
C LEU A 117 -9.98 -2.58 -2.75
N ASP A 118 -9.00 -2.31 -3.61
CA ASP A 118 -8.66 -3.16 -4.76
C ASP A 118 -9.87 -3.52 -5.64
N GLN A 119 -10.76 -2.56 -5.90
CA GLN A 119 -11.97 -2.79 -6.71
C GLN A 119 -12.80 -3.95 -6.17
N THR A 120 -13.04 -3.96 -4.85
CA THR A 120 -13.80 -5.01 -4.14
C THR A 120 -13.14 -6.39 -4.07
N THR A 121 -11.83 -6.45 -4.30
CA THR A 121 -11.06 -7.72 -4.21
C THR A 121 -10.20 -7.83 -2.97
N PHE A 122 -10.18 -6.80 -2.09
CA PHE A 122 -9.42 -6.82 -0.85
C PHE A 122 -9.94 -7.87 0.17
N GLY A 123 -11.21 -8.27 0.09
CA GLY A 123 -11.79 -9.28 0.97
C GLY A 123 -12.37 -8.73 2.29
N ALA A 124 -12.50 -7.42 2.41
CA ALA A 124 -13.27 -6.81 3.50
C ALA A 124 -14.78 -6.89 3.23
N GLU A 125 -15.59 -6.63 4.25
CA GLU A 125 -17.05 -6.75 4.22
C GLU A 125 -17.73 -5.69 5.09
N PHE A 126 -19.00 -5.44 4.78
CA PHE A 126 -19.91 -4.61 5.60
C PHE A 126 -21.20 -5.37 5.99
N GLU A 127 -21.34 -6.62 5.55
CA GLU A 127 -22.44 -7.53 5.92
C GLU A 127 -21.87 -8.78 6.60
N PHE A 128 -22.35 -9.08 7.80
CA PHE A 128 -21.84 -10.20 8.59
C PHE A 128 -22.95 -11.09 9.13
N ASN A 129 -22.78 -12.40 9.08
CA ASN A 129 -23.67 -13.36 9.72
C ASN A 129 -23.32 -13.50 11.20
N TYR A 130 -24.29 -13.35 12.09
CA TYR A 130 -24.13 -13.64 13.51
C TYR A 130 -24.03 -15.15 13.74
N VAL A 131 -22.99 -15.56 14.46
CA VAL A 131 -22.71 -16.96 14.81
C VAL A 131 -23.19 -17.28 16.21
N GLY A 132 -22.94 -16.38 17.17
CA GLY A 132 -23.30 -16.59 18.57
C GLY A 132 -22.53 -15.70 19.53
N LYS A 133 -22.68 -16.00 20.83
CA LYS A 133 -22.01 -15.33 21.93
C LYS A 133 -21.19 -16.34 22.74
N GLU A 134 -19.90 -16.08 22.90
CA GLU A 134 -18.96 -16.93 23.63
C GLU A 134 -18.10 -16.07 24.56
N ASP A 135 -18.03 -16.44 25.85
CA ASP A 135 -17.27 -15.70 26.87
C ASP A 135 -17.55 -14.18 26.92
N GLY A 136 -18.80 -13.79 26.65
CA GLY A 136 -19.23 -12.40 26.61
C GLY A 136 -18.87 -11.65 25.32
N LYS A 137 -18.28 -12.32 24.34
CA LYS A 137 -17.95 -11.79 23.01
C LYS A 137 -19.02 -12.17 22.00
N LEU A 138 -19.36 -11.27 21.08
CA LEU A 138 -20.21 -11.61 19.93
C LEU A 138 -19.34 -12.01 18.75
N LEU A 139 -19.72 -13.09 18.08
CA LEU A 139 -19.01 -13.64 16.94
C LEU A 139 -19.84 -13.45 15.68
N PHE A 140 -19.23 -12.84 14.67
CA PHE A 140 -19.79 -12.67 13.35
C PHE A 140 -18.83 -13.23 12.30
N VAL A 141 -19.35 -13.66 11.15
CA VAL A 141 -18.52 -14.11 10.02
C VAL A 141 -18.90 -13.37 8.75
N SER A 142 -17.89 -13.09 7.93
CA SER A 142 -18.08 -12.54 6.59
C SER A 142 -19.14 -13.34 5.81
N LYS A 143 -20.00 -12.63 5.09
CA LYS A 143 -21.11 -13.23 4.34
C LYS A 143 -20.68 -13.77 2.98
N THR A 144 -19.67 -13.15 2.35
CA THR A 144 -19.25 -13.49 0.98
C THR A 144 -17.99 -14.36 0.95
N ASP A 145 -17.25 -14.43 2.06
CA ASP A 145 -16.06 -15.28 2.17
C ASP A 145 -16.42 -16.74 1.85
N GLY A 146 -15.92 -17.21 0.72
CA GLY A 146 -16.07 -18.60 0.32
C GLY A 146 -15.11 -19.53 1.07
N GLY A 147 -15.53 -20.78 1.29
CA GLY A 147 -14.67 -21.83 1.85
C GLY A 147 -14.99 -22.18 3.31
N ASP A 148 -14.11 -22.99 3.91
CA ASP A 148 -14.35 -23.58 5.25
C ASP A 148 -13.94 -22.66 6.42
N ASN A 149 -13.20 -21.58 6.15
CA ASN A 149 -12.66 -20.66 7.16
C ASN A 149 -12.98 -19.20 6.81
N PRO A 150 -14.24 -18.75 6.94
CA PRO A 150 -14.59 -17.37 6.71
C PRO A 150 -13.95 -16.44 7.75
N THR A 151 -13.66 -15.21 7.35
CA THR A 151 -13.15 -14.17 8.25
C THR A 151 -14.14 -13.97 9.40
N THR A 152 -13.64 -14.05 10.63
CA THR A 152 -14.44 -13.92 11.85
C THR A 152 -14.20 -12.55 12.47
N LEU A 153 -15.28 -11.79 12.65
CA LEU A 153 -15.28 -10.53 13.36
C LEU A 153 -15.72 -10.76 14.81
N THR A 154 -14.81 -10.53 15.74
CA THR A 154 -15.06 -10.73 17.17
C THR A 154 -15.27 -9.39 17.86
N PHE A 155 -16.42 -9.25 18.49
CA PHE A 155 -16.78 -8.07 19.26
C PHE A 155 -16.49 -8.37 20.72
N GLU A 156 -15.49 -7.70 21.29
CA GLU A 156 -15.13 -7.80 22.70
C GLU A 156 -15.66 -6.60 23.47
N PRO A 157 -16.25 -6.75 24.67
CA PRO A 157 -16.73 -5.59 25.42
C PRO A 157 -15.59 -4.58 25.67
N ALA A 158 -15.78 -3.33 25.26
CA ALA A 158 -14.78 -2.30 25.43
C ALA A 158 -14.74 -1.77 26.87
N SER A 159 -13.53 -1.44 27.31
CA SER A 159 -13.24 -0.70 28.53
C SER A 159 -13.05 0.79 28.22
N THR A 160 -13.11 1.62 29.25
CA THR A 160 -12.81 3.06 29.14
C THR A 160 -11.38 3.35 28.67
N ASN A 161 -10.47 2.38 28.76
CA ASN A 161 -9.07 2.55 28.38
C ASN A 161 -8.77 2.15 26.94
N ASP A 162 -9.69 1.45 26.26
CA ASP A 162 -9.46 0.99 24.89
C ASP A 162 -9.40 2.16 23.89
N VAL A 163 -9.96 3.33 24.22
CA VAL A 163 -9.76 4.56 23.45
C VAL A 163 -8.28 4.95 23.31
N ASN A 164 -7.43 4.60 24.29
CA ASN A 164 -6.00 4.88 24.24
C ASN A 164 -5.25 3.94 23.29
N GLN A 165 -5.91 2.90 22.76
CA GLN A 165 -5.35 1.99 21.76
C GLN A 165 -5.56 2.52 20.34
N LEU A 166 -6.45 3.49 20.13
CA LEU A 166 -6.63 4.14 18.84
C LEU A 166 -5.37 4.92 18.46
N ALA A 167 -4.67 4.43 17.44
CA ALA A 167 -3.40 4.99 16.99
C ALA A 167 -3.57 6.10 15.96
N THR A 168 -4.51 7.02 16.18
CA THR A 168 -4.86 8.08 15.22
C THR A 168 -3.65 8.97 14.88
N GLY A 169 -2.83 9.32 15.88
CA GLY A 169 -1.63 10.12 15.67
C GLY A 169 -0.60 9.43 14.78
N ILE A 170 -0.36 8.13 14.98
CA ILE A 170 0.58 7.35 14.17
C ILE A 170 0.07 7.21 12.74
N SER A 171 -1.19 6.83 12.58
CA SER A 171 -1.75 6.60 11.25
C SER A 171 -1.78 7.87 10.42
N THR A 172 -2.17 9.01 11.00
CA THR A 172 -2.11 10.31 10.32
C THR A 172 -0.68 10.73 9.99
N ASN A 173 0.28 10.53 10.89
CA ASN A 173 1.68 10.91 10.65
C ASN A 173 2.35 10.03 9.60
N LEU A 174 2.08 8.72 9.58
CA LEU A 174 2.60 7.82 8.55
C LEU A 174 2.02 8.12 7.17
N ASP A 175 0.78 8.60 7.08
CA ASP A 175 0.15 9.00 5.82
C ASP A 175 0.93 10.13 5.12
N LYS A 176 1.57 11.01 5.90
CA LYS A 176 2.44 12.10 5.39
C LYS A 176 3.65 11.60 4.59
N PHE A 177 4.03 10.33 4.69
CA PHE A 177 5.11 9.76 3.88
C PHE A 177 4.70 9.47 2.43
N LYS A 178 3.41 9.50 2.07
CA LYS A 178 2.93 9.18 0.71
C LYS A 178 3.40 10.17 -0.37
N GLY A 179 3.64 11.45 -0.04
CA GLY A 179 3.73 12.58 -0.99
C GLY A 179 4.91 12.65 -1.98
N LEU A 180 5.86 11.71 -1.95
CA LEU A 180 7.01 11.64 -2.88
C LEU A 180 7.29 10.18 -3.25
N SER A 181 6.44 9.62 -4.09
CA SER A 181 6.59 8.29 -4.69
C SER A 181 6.12 8.38 -6.15
N PRO A 182 6.53 7.44 -7.02
CA PRO A 182 5.88 7.27 -8.31
C PRO A 182 4.36 7.05 -8.16
N GLN A 183 3.58 7.58 -9.10
CA GLN A 183 2.12 7.65 -9.03
C GLN A 183 1.41 7.00 -10.23
N ILE A 184 2.07 6.86 -11.37
CA ILE A 184 1.42 6.37 -12.59
C ILE A 184 1.15 4.87 -12.49
N PHE A 185 -0.09 4.50 -12.88
CA PHE A 185 -0.68 3.17 -12.75
C PHE A 185 -0.86 2.67 -11.31
N GLY A 186 -0.87 3.58 -10.35
CA GLY A 186 -1.12 3.31 -8.94
C GLY A 186 -0.05 3.95 -8.06
N ALA A 187 -0.48 4.50 -6.92
CA ALA A 187 0.47 5.03 -5.95
C ALA A 187 1.24 3.88 -5.30
N GLU A 188 2.57 3.92 -5.40
CA GLU A 188 3.41 2.96 -4.68
C GLU A 188 3.34 3.23 -3.17
N PRO A 189 3.29 2.17 -2.34
CA PRO A 189 3.45 2.33 -0.90
C PRO A 189 4.75 3.11 -0.61
N PRO A 190 4.71 4.09 0.30
CA PRO A 190 5.89 4.87 0.60
C PRO A 190 6.98 3.97 1.17
N ILE A 191 8.17 4.07 0.60
CA ILE A 191 9.36 3.43 1.14
C ILE A 191 9.98 4.32 2.21
N GLN A 192 10.33 3.71 3.33
CA GLN A 192 11.07 4.37 4.41
C GLN A 192 12.37 3.62 4.67
N GLN A 193 13.40 4.38 4.99
CA GLN A 193 14.60 3.84 5.63
C GLN A 193 14.40 3.91 7.14
N ILE A 194 14.57 2.78 7.81
CA ILE A 194 14.62 2.69 9.28
C ILE A 194 16.07 2.48 9.69
N TYR A 195 16.66 3.49 10.33
CA TYR A 195 18.00 3.40 10.93
C TYR A 195 17.89 3.07 12.42
N LEU A 196 18.57 2.01 12.85
CA LEU A 196 18.66 1.55 14.23
C LEU A 196 19.97 2.04 14.86
N ASP A 197 19.88 3.04 15.74
CA ASP A 197 21.05 3.78 16.25
C ASP A 197 22.06 2.87 16.98
N ASN A 198 21.56 1.90 17.76
CA ASN A 198 22.40 1.04 18.59
C ASN A 198 23.25 0.05 17.77
N SER A 199 22.71 -0.44 16.66
CA SER A 199 23.38 -1.45 15.81
C SER A 199 24.07 -0.82 14.61
N GLY A 200 23.75 0.43 14.27
CA GLY A 200 24.22 1.08 13.05
C GLY A 200 23.67 0.44 11.76
N VAL A 201 22.55 -0.27 11.87
CA VAL A 201 21.90 -0.98 10.76
C VAL A 201 20.75 -0.15 10.23
N SER A 202 20.66 -0.03 8.92
CA SER A 202 19.45 0.43 8.24
C SER A 202 18.73 -0.73 7.56
N PHE A 203 17.40 -0.68 7.53
CA PHE A 203 16.59 -1.49 6.63
C PHE A 203 15.57 -0.63 5.91
N PHE A 204 15.18 -1.08 4.71
CA PHE A 204 14.25 -0.37 3.85
C PHE A 204 12.97 -1.18 3.77
N TRP A 205 11.87 -0.53 4.11
CA TRP A 205 10.55 -1.15 4.08
C TRP A 205 9.53 -0.26 3.38
N SER A 206 8.54 -0.88 2.76
CA SER A 206 7.35 -0.23 2.25
C SER A 206 6.20 -0.50 3.22
N ILE A 207 5.35 0.49 3.47
CA ILE A 207 4.16 0.33 4.32
C ILE A 207 2.92 0.67 3.50
N ASN A 208 2.11 -0.33 3.22
CA ASN A 208 0.76 -0.14 2.71
C ASN A 208 -0.19 0.12 3.90
N LEU A 209 -0.51 1.40 4.13
CA LEU A 209 -1.37 1.81 5.24
C LEU A 209 -2.83 1.37 5.08
N ASP A 210 -3.30 1.26 3.83
CA ASP A 210 -4.69 0.96 3.50
C ASP A 210 -4.98 -0.54 3.72
N LYS A 211 -4.02 -1.41 3.38
CA LYS A 211 -4.10 -2.88 3.57
C LYS A 211 -3.45 -3.37 4.87
N ARG A 212 -2.74 -2.47 5.57
CA ARG A 212 -1.95 -2.76 6.77
C ARG A 212 -0.88 -3.84 6.54
N ILE A 213 -0.13 -3.71 5.46
CA ILE A 213 0.97 -4.63 5.09
C ILE A 213 2.29 -3.87 5.12
N ALA A 214 3.30 -4.45 5.75
CA ALA A 214 4.68 -3.96 5.74
C ALA A 214 5.57 -4.97 5.01
N GLU A 215 6.38 -4.49 4.08
CA GLU A 215 7.31 -5.32 3.31
C GLU A 215 8.72 -4.77 3.43
N ALA A 216 9.72 -5.63 3.63
CA ALA A 216 11.11 -5.20 3.72
C ALA A 216 11.98 -6.09 2.85
N ASP A 217 12.78 -5.47 1.99
CA ASP A 217 13.55 -6.20 0.97
C ASP A 217 15.05 -6.13 1.14
N PHE A 218 15.54 -5.15 1.90
CA PHE A 218 16.96 -4.88 2.00
C PHE A 218 17.35 -4.28 3.35
N ALA A 219 18.51 -4.68 3.85
CA ALA A 219 19.14 -4.08 5.03
C ALA A 219 20.65 -4.08 4.91
N GLY A 220 21.33 -3.23 5.67
CA GLY A 220 22.78 -3.21 5.73
C GLY A 220 23.33 -2.25 6.77
N VAL A 221 24.66 -2.22 6.91
CA VAL A 221 25.34 -1.36 7.87
C VAL A 221 25.60 0.00 7.24
N GLY A 222 25.10 1.07 7.85
CA GLY A 222 25.26 2.44 7.35
C GLY A 222 24.02 3.30 7.55
N THR A 223 24.19 4.60 7.31
CA THR A 223 23.15 5.63 7.47
C THR A 223 22.58 6.11 6.14
N THR A 224 23.27 5.84 5.04
CA THR A 224 22.80 6.16 3.68
C THR A 224 22.78 4.90 2.83
N PHE A 225 21.94 4.88 1.79
CA PHE A 225 21.89 3.71 0.92
C PHE A 225 23.21 3.56 0.13
N GLU A 226 23.89 4.66 -0.23
CA GLU A 226 25.19 4.64 -0.90
C GLU A 226 26.28 4.02 -0.02
N GLU A 227 26.29 4.32 1.29
CA GLU A 227 27.19 3.67 2.25
C GLU A 227 26.92 2.17 2.32
N ILE A 228 25.65 1.77 2.41
CA ILE A 228 25.26 0.37 2.57
C ILE A 228 25.69 -0.46 1.36
N TYR A 229 25.37 0.02 0.15
CA TYR A 229 25.75 -0.61 -1.11
C TYR A 229 27.27 -0.58 -1.35
N GLY A 230 27.90 0.58 -1.14
CA GLY A 230 29.33 0.77 -1.36
C GLY A 230 30.20 -0.12 -0.46
N ASN A 231 29.75 -0.41 0.76
CA ASN A 231 30.45 -1.28 1.69
C ASN A 231 30.19 -2.78 1.45
N GLY A 232 29.30 -3.15 0.52
CA GLY A 232 28.92 -4.55 0.27
C GLY A 232 28.27 -5.23 1.48
N SER A 233 27.69 -4.45 2.39
CA SER A 233 27.13 -4.94 3.67
C SER A 233 25.64 -5.33 3.56
N GLY A 234 25.07 -5.19 2.36
CA GLY A 234 23.68 -5.43 2.06
C GLY A 234 23.25 -6.89 2.20
N VAL A 235 22.09 -7.11 2.78
CA VAL A 235 21.40 -8.40 2.82
C VAL A 235 19.98 -8.26 2.31
N ASN A 236 19.50 -9.31 1.65
CA ASN A 236 18.14 -9.40 1.15
C ASN A 236 17.22 -9.97 2.24
N LEU A 237 16.05 -9.34 2.43
CA LEU A 237 15.12 -9.70 3.50
C LEU A 237 13.89 -10.50 3.01
N ASN A 238 13.32 -10.15 1.85
CA ASN A 238 12.10 -10.77 1.29
C ASN A 238 11.01 -10.97 2.37
N PHE A 239 10.80 -9.95 3.19
CA PHE A 239 9.88 -9.97 4.32
C PHE A 239 8.55 -9.34 3.93
N SER A 240 7.45 -9.95 4.34
CA SER A 240 6.11 -9.37 4.24
C SER A 240 5.30 -9.78 5.47
N SER A 241 4.61 -8.83 6.08
CA SER A 241 3.75 -9.08 7.23
C SER A 241 2.61 -8.08 7.28
N GLY A 242 1.41 -8.57 7.60
CA GLY A 242 0.37 -7.71 8.14
C GLY A 242 0.83 -7.04 9.45
N PHE A 243 0.29 -5.87 9.76
CA PHE A 243 0.54 -5.18 11.02
C PHE A 243 -0.74 -4.61 11.62
N SER A 244 -0.71 -4.36 12.92
CA SER A 244 -1.81 -3.69 13.63
C SER A 244 -1.24 -2.55 14.46
N TYR A 245 -2.06 -1.56 14.78
CA TYR A 245 -1.67 -0.57 15.78
C TYR A 245 -2.18 -0.92 17.17
N SER A 246 -1.48 -0.40 18.18
CA SER A 246 -1.88 -0.45 19.58
C SER A 246 -1.30 0.77 20.29
N GLY A 247 -2.11 1.81 20.44
CA GLY A 247 -1.68 3.08 21.04
C GLY A 247 -0.57 3.75 20.23
N ASP A 248 0.63 3.80 20.79
CA ASP A 248 1.82 4.37 20.14
C ASP A 248 2.69 3.33 19.41
N GLN A 249 2.17 2.12 19.17
CA GLN A 249 2.93 1.03 18.57
C GLN A 249 2.35 0.57 17.23
N LEU A 250 3.25 0.24 16.28
CA LEU A 250 2.99 -0.68 15.18
C LEU A 250 3.50 -2.07 15.59
N ILE A 251 2.65 -3.08 15.48
CA ILE A 251 2.94 -4.46 15.84
C ILE A 251 2.85 -5.32 14.58
N LEU A 252 3.93 -6.02 14.24
CA LEU A 252 3.97 -6.92 13.10
C LEU A 252 3.36 -8.28 13.49
N ASN A 253 2.48 -8.82 12.64
CA ASN A 253 1.91 -10.16 12.82
C ASN A 253 3.01 -11.23 12.81
N ASN A 254 4.01 -11.07 11.93
CA ASN A 254 5.22 -11.87 11.86
C ASN A 254 6.44 -10.97 12.13
N PRO A 255 7.31 -11.30 13.10
CA PRO A 255 8.50 -10.49 13.36
C PRO A 255 9.47 -10.46 12.18
N LEU A 256 9.99 -9.28 11.84
CA LEU A 256 11.11 -9.14 10.90
C LEU A 256 12.38 -9.61 11.61
N THR A 257 13.02 -10.65 11.07
CA THR A 257 14.30 -11.17 11.58
C THR A 257 15.37 -11.04 10.50
N MET A 258 16.52 -10.48 10.87
CA MET A 258 17.64 -10.28 9.95
C MET A 258 18.99 -10.41 10.65
N THR A 259 20.01 -10.78 9.89
CA THR A 259 21.40 -10.82 10.35
C THR A 259 22.25 -9.87 9.51
N VAL A 260 22.70 -8.77 10.11
CA VAL A 260 23.43 -7.69 9.40
C VAL A 260 24.65 -7.29 10.22
N GLY A 261 25.82 -7.23 9.58
CA GLY A 261 27.06 -6.84 10.25
C GLY A 261 27.45 -7.74 11.44
N GLY A 262 26.97 -8.99 11.46
CA GLY A 262 27.17 -9.92 12.58
C GLY A 262 26.18 -9.75 13.74
N ASN A 263 25.23 -8.81 13.65
CA ASN A 263 24.16 -8.63 14.62
C ASN A 263 22.89 -9.34 14.14
N GLU A 264 22.30 -10.16 15.01
CA GLU A 264 20.95 -10.69 14.83
C GLU A 264 19.94 -9.68 15.38
N ILE A 265 19.01 -9.25 14.53
CA ILE A 265 18.01 -8.22 14.84
C ILE A 265 16.63 -8.83 14.61
N THR A 266 15.76 -8.68 15.61
CA THR A 266 14.35 -9.09 15.51
C THR A 266 13.46 -7.90 15.88
N ILE A 267 12.58 -7.51 14.96
CA ILE A 267 11.60 -6.44 15.16
C ILE A 267 10.21 -7.08 15.13
N SER A 268 9.55 -7.14 16.28
CA SER A 268 8.14 -7.53 16.39
C SER A 268 7.21 -6.33 16.50
N SER A 269 7.73 -5.19 16.99
CA SER A 269 6.98 -3.95 17.10
C SER A 269 7.91 -2.74 17.09
N MET A 270 7.35 -1.59 16.74
CA MET A 270 7.98 -0.28 16.76
C MET A 270 7.08 0.69 17.51
N THR A 271 7.62 1.33 18.54
CA THR A 271 6.95 2.40 19.29
C THR A 271 7.35 3.74 18.70
N PHE A 272 6.38 4.56 18.33
CA PHE A 272 6.58 5.86 17.68
C PHE A 272 6.44 6.98 18.72
N SER A 273 7.36 7.94 18.72
CA SER A 273 7.42 8.97 19.76
C SER A 273 7.43 10.40 19.23
N THR A 274 8.29 10.70 18.25
CA THR A 274 8.49 12.07 17.76
C THR A 274 8.36 12.10 16.25
N PHE A 275 7.38 12.85 15.75
CA PHE A 275 7.19 13.11 14.33
C PHE A 275 7.66 14.53 14.01
N ASP A 276 8.41 14.67 12.94
CA ASP A 276 8.81 15.97 12.39
C ASP A 276 8.54 15.96 10.88
N GLU A 277 7.54 16.73 10.46
CA GLU A 277 7.11 16.84 9.06
C GLU A 277 8.23 17.39 8.14
N ALA A 278 9.19 18.11 8.71
CA ALA A 278 10.29 18.78 8.02
C ALA A 278 11.67 18.29 8.48
N GLY A 279 11.74 17.19 9.22
CA GLY A 279 12.98 16.73 9.86
C GLY A 279 13.93 15.94 8.95
N GLY A 280 13.46 15.53 7.78
CA GLY A 280 14.22 14.73 6.82
C GLY A 280 15.01 15.55 5.81
N GLY A 281 15.90 14.88 5.10
CA GLY A 281 16.64 15.48 3.99
C GLY A 281 15.77 15.67 2.74
N SER A 282 16.29 16.47 1.80
CA SER A 282 15.70 16.54 0.46
C SER A 282 16.06 15.30 -0.35
N LEU A 283 15.08 14.75 -1.05
CA LEU A 283 15.27 13.68 -2.02
C LEU A 283 15.72 14.21 -3.39
N CYS A 284 15.58 15.52 -3.61
CA CYS A 284 16.02 16.20 -4.81
C CYS A 284 17.26 17.08 -4.51
N PRO A 285 18.38 16.91 -5.23
CA PRO A 285 19.60 17.68 -4.97
C PRO A 285 19.47 19.21 -5.10
N ILE A 286 18.48 19.68 -5.85
CA ILE A 286 18.26 21.11 -6.16
C ILE A 286 17.00 21.68 -5.51
N SER A 287 16.22 20.88 -4.77
CA SER A 287 15.03 21.34 -4.05
C SER A 287 15.35 21.60 -2.57
N SER A 288 14.67 22.57 -1.99
CA SER A 288 14.63 22.77 -0.54
C SER A 288 13.52 21.97 0.14
N ASP A 289 12.71 21.23 -0.63
CA ASP A 289 11.65 20.40 -0.08
C ASP A 289 12.24 19.30 0.77
N VAL A 290 11.78 19.25 2.01
CA VAL A 290 12.19 18.29 3.04
C VAL A 290 11.14 17.20 3.16
N THR A 291 11.57 16.07 3.70
CA THR A 291 10.70 14.91 3.94
C THR A 291 10.39 14.75 5.41
N PRO A 292 9.28 14.08 5.77
CA PRO A 292 9.00 13.77 7.16
C PRO A 292 10.01 12.77 7.73
N THR A 293 10.20 12.85 9.05
CA THR A 293 10.89 11.84 9.85
C THR A 293 10.04 11.42 11.03
N TYR A 294 10.26 10.19 11.49
CA TYR A 294 9.61 9.65 12.67
C TYR A 294 10.62 8.89 13.51
N SER A 295 10.75 9.19 14.79
CA SER A 295 11.66 8.48 15.69
C SER A 295 10.93 7.81 16.84
N GLY A 296 11.58 6.80 17.42
CA GLY A 296 10.96 5.93 18.40
C GLY A 296 11.90 4.84 18.90
N THR A 297 11.32 3.74 19.37
CA THR A 297 12.08 2.56 19.83
C THR A 297 11.59 1.27 19.19
N ALA A 298 12.50 0.44 18.68
CA ALA A 298 12.23 -0.84 18.04
C ALA A 298 12.46 -2.01 19.03
N GLY A 299 11.61 -2.10 20.05
CA GLY A 299 11.72 -3.12 21.10
C GLY A 299 13.09 -3.12 21.78
N SER A 300 13.73 -4.28 21.87
CA SER A 300 15.07 -4.43 22.44
C SER A 300 16.21 -3.90 21.56
N ASN A 301 15.93 -3.54 20.30
CA ASN A 301 16.94 -3.02 19.38
C ASN A 301 17.27 -1.53 19.66
N GLY A 302 16.47 -0.87 20.50
CA GLY A 302 16.71 0.49 20.96
C GLY A 302 16.12 1.57 20.04
N PRO A 303 16.66 2.80 20.08
CA PRO A 303 16.11 3.91 19.33
C PRO A 303 16.28 3.73 17.82
N TYR A 304 15.32 4.27 17.07
CA TYR A 304 15.36 4.31 15.61
C TYR A 304 14.94 5.67 15.07
N THR A 305 15.36 5.94 13.85
CA THR A 305 14.83 7.02 13.00
C THR A 305 14.32 6.45 11.69
N ALA A 306 13.08 6.79 11.35
CA ALA A 306 12.45 6.53 10.06
C ALA A 306 12.51 7.79 9.20
N SER A 307 13.03 7.68 7.99
CA SER A 307 13.05 8.74 6.99
C SER A 307 12.47 8.23 5.67
N LYS A 308 11.91 9.14 4.86
CA LYS A 308 11.44 8.79 3.52
C LYS A 308 12.62 8.35 2.66
N SER A 309 12.43 7.31 1.86
CA SER A 309 13.39 6.83 0.88
C SER A 309 12.71 6.58 -0.48
N LEU A 310 13.52 6.60 -1.53
CA LEU A 310 13.17 6.18 -2.90
C LEU A 310 13.95 4.94 -3.34
N PHE A 311 14.69 4.35 -2.40
CA PHE A 311 15.42 3.12 -2.66
C PHE A 311 14.45 1.97 -2.82
N ASP A 312 14.45 1.33 -3.98
CA ASP A 312 13.72 0.10 -4.26
C ASP A 312 14.69 -0.93 -4.84
N ARG A 313 14.72 -2.13 -4.25
CA ARG A 313 15.58 -3.21 -4.73
C ARG A 313 15.16 -3.72 -6.11
N SER A 314 13.87 -3.66 -6.44
CA SER A 314 13.32 -4.11 -7.72
C SER A 314 14.01 -3.39 -8.89
N GLY A 315 14.21 -2.07 -8.77
CA GLY A 315 14.89 -1.27 -9.77
C GLY A 315 16.42 -1.42 -9.80
N ALA A 316 17.04 -2.17 -8.89
CA ALA A 316 18.49 -2.32 -8.84
C ALA A 316 19.07 -3.13 -10.01
N THR A 317 18.22 -3.79 -10.79
CA THR A 317 18.62 -4.45 -12.04
C THR A 317 18.75 -3.48 -13.22
N PHE A 318 18.31 -2.22 -13.08
CA PHE A 318 18.57 -1.17 -14.06
C PHE A 318 20.06 -0.81 -14.06
N ASN A 319 20.76 -1.25 -15.10
CA ASN A 319 22.22 -1.16 -15.21
C ASN A 319 22.63 -0.79 -16.63
N ALA A 320 23.90 -0.46 -16.80
CA ALA A 320 24.46 -0.29 -18.14
C ALA A 320 24.24 -1.58 -18.97
N ASN A 321 23.74 -1.42 -20.19
CA ASN A 321 23.45 -2.46 -21.15
C ASN A 321 24.29 -2.22 -22.41
N ASP A 322 25.29 -3.07 -22.64
CA ASP A 322 26.18 -2.98 -23.79
C ASP A 322 25.54 -3.51 -25.08
N ASP A 323 24.60 -4.44 -24.96
CA ASP A 323 23.95 -5.14 -26.08
C ASP A 323 22.65 -4.46 -26.57
N GLY A 324 22.12 -3.47 -25.85
CA GLY A 324 20.84 -2.86 -26.17
C GLY A 324 20.64 -1.44 -25.67
N VAL A 325 19.53 -0.84 -26.08
CA VAL A 325 19.12 0.51 -25.68
C VAL A 325 17.83 0.46 -24.89
N TYR A 326 17.65 1.40 -23.97
CA TYR A 326 16.37 1.59 -23.30
C TYR A 326 15.49 2.48 -24.17
N ALA A 327 14.27 2.05 -24.48
CA ALA A 327 13.39 2.82 -25.35
C ALA A 327 11.91 2.72 -24.96
N VAL A 328 11.15 3.72 -25.39
CA VAL A 328 9.68 3.75 -25.24
C VAL A 328 9.05 4.68 -26.27
N ASN A 329 7.77 4.50 -26.56
CA ASN A 329 6.99 5.50 -27.31
C ASN A 329 6.77 6.75 -26.44
N ILE A 330 6.78 7.95 -27.04
CA ILE A 330 6.67 9.23 -26.30
C ILE A 330 5.45 9.32 -25.35
N PRO A 331 4.27 8.76 -25.66
CA PRO A 331 3.12 8.84 -24.76
C PRO A 331 3.34 8.26 -23.35
N PHE A 332 4.47 7.60 -23.09
CA PHE A 332 4.84 7.03 -21.79
C PHE A 332 5.86 7.87 -21.02
N ILE A 333 5.87 9.18 -21.27
CA ILE A 333 6.68 10.17 -20.54
C ILE A 333 5.71 11.18 -19.96
N PHE A 334 5.70 11.32 -18.64
CA PHE A 334 4.64 12.01 -17.95
C PHE A 334 5.18 13.09 -16.99
N ASP A 335 4.38 14.13 -16.81
CA ASP A 335 4.61 15.16 -15.80
C ASP A 335 4.07 14.77 -14.40
N ASP A 336 4.19 15.70 -13.45
CA ASP A 336 3.72 15.55 -12.07
C ASP A 336 2.19 15.50 -11.92
N SER A 337 1.47 15.85 -12.99
CA SER A 337 0.02 15.84 -13.11
C SER A 337 -0.47 14.60 -13.88
N LEU A 338 0.42 13.64 -14.15
CA LEU A 338 0.19 12.39 -14.87
C LEU A 338 -0.25 12.61 -16.33
N GLN A 339 0.09 13.76 -16.92
CA GLN A 339 -0.16 14.07 -18.32
C GLN A 339 1.04 13.70 -19.18
N SER A 340 0.78 13.14 -20.37
CA SER A 340 1.85 12.80 -21.30
C SER A 340 2.50 14.07 -21.86
N LEU A 341 3.84 14.13 -21.81
CA LEU A 341 4.65 15.20 -22.38
C LEU A 341 4.55 15.28 -23.92
N SER A 342 4.09 14.22 -24.60
CA SER A 342 3.75 14.25 -26.04
C SER A 342 2.51 15.07 -26.34
N ASP A 343 1.57 15.08 -25.40
CA ASP A 343 0.23 15.61 -25.63
C ASP A 343 0.15 17.05 -25.17
N GLU A 344 0.85 17.39 -24.08
CA GLU A 344 1.05 18.74 -23.55
C GLU A 344 2.43 18.81 -22.86
N GLY A 345 3.17 19.91 -23.00
CA GLY A 345 4.45 20.11 -22.30
C GLY A 345 5.70 20.05 -23.18
N VAL A 346 6.86 19.89 -22.54
CA VAL A 346 8.16 20.19 -23.16
C VAL A 346 8.48 19.36 -24.40
N ILE A 347 8.05 18.10 -24.49
CA ILE A 347 8.33 17.31 -25.69
C ILE A 347 7.48 17.83 -26.86
N LYS A 348 6.18 18.05 -26.66
CA LYS A 348 5.32 18.65 -27.68
C LYS A 348 5.80 20.03 -28.14
N ASP A 349 6.26 20.86 -27.21
CA ASP A 349 6.62 22.24 -27.51
C ASP A 349 7.94 22.36 -28.27
N PHE A 350 8.92 21.50 -27.97
CA PHE A 350 10.28 21.62 -28.50
C PHE A 350 10.66 20.52 -29.50
N ILE A 351 10.02 19.36 -29.45
CA ILE A 351 10.28 18.22 -30.35
C ILE A 351 8.93 17.57 -30.76
N PRO A 352 8.02 18.32 -31.43
CA PRO A 352 6.65 17.88 -31.71
C PRO A 352 6.54 16.65 -32.61
N ASN A 353 7.63 16.28 -33.27
CA ASN A 353 7.71 15.15 -34.18
C ASN A 353 8.45 13.94 -33.58
N ALA A 354 8.72 13.95 -32.27
CA ALA A 354 9.23 12.80 -31.56
C ALA A 354 8.22 11.65 -31.57
N VAL A 355 8.69 10.44 -31.90
CA VAL A 355 7.87 9.22 -31.94
C VAL A 355 8.33 8.19 -30.90
N ALA A 356 9.60 8.21 -30.51
CA ALA A 356 10.13 7.36 -29.44
C ALA A 356 11.24 8.07 -28.67
N PHE A 357 11.36 7.73 -27.39
CA PHE A 357 12.47 8.09 -26.53
C PHE A 357 13.50 6.97 -26.54
N ILE A 358 14.78 7.36 -26.51
CA ILE A 358 15.91 6.44 -26.44
C ILE A 358 16.85 6.91 -25.34
N MET A 359 17.33 5.95 -24.54
CA MET A 359 18.45 6.09 -23.63
C MET A 359 19.49 5.02 -23.96
N THR A 360 20.67 5.45 -24.40
CA THR A 360 21.85 4.59 -24.43
C THR A 360 22.54 4.70 -23.08
N TYR A 361 22.69 3.56 -22.40
CA TYR A 361 23.30 3.49 -21.09
C TYR A 361 24.35 2.39 -21.08
N GLY A 362 25.59 2.74 -21.39
CA GLY A 362 26.68 1.78 -21.60
C GLY A 362 26.64 1.03 -22.93
N PHE A 363 25.82 1.48 -23.89
CA PHE A 363 25.62 0.81 -25.17
C PHE A 363 26.90 0.75 -26.01
N ASN A 364 27.22 -0.42 -26.56
CA ASN A 364 28.43 -0.61 -27.35
C ASN A 364 28.14 -0.44 -28.85
N SER A 365 28.44 0.75 -29.38
CA SER A 365 28.27 1.07 -30.80
C SER A 365 29.45 1.90 -31.32
N GLU A 366 29.83 1.68 -32.58
CA GLU A 366 30.86 2.48 -33.25
C GLU A 366 30.35 3.89 -33.60
N ASN A 367 29.03 4.07 -33.74
CA ASN A 367 28.43 5.28 -34.29
C ASN A 367 27.53 6.02 -33.30
N ILE A 368 26.96 5.34 -32.31
CA ILE A 368 26.02 5.92 -31.35
C ILE A 368 26.74 6.07 -30.00
N PRO A 369 26.68 7.24 -29.34
CA PRO A 369 27.30 7.43 -28.03
C PRO A 369 26.77 6.42 -26.99
N ALA A 370 27.67 5.92 -26.15
CA ALA A 370 27.34 4.90 -25.15
C ALA A 370 26.43 5.41 -24.01
N TYR A 371 26.52 6.71 -23.68
CA TYR A 371 25.79 7.36 -22.59
C TYR A 371 25.08 8.59 -23.13
N SER A 372 23.85 8.43 -23.61
CA SER A 372 23.08 9.53 -24.16
C SER A 372 21.58 9.31 -24.04
N ILE A 373 20.82 10.40 -24.07
CA ILE A 373 19.36 10.40 -24.04
C ILE A 373 18.84 11.28 -25.16
N GLY A 374 17.76 10.87 -25.79
CA GLY A 374 17.03 11.72 -26.71
C GLY A 374 15.88 10.98 -27.38
N PHE A 375 15.70 11.26 -28.68
CA PHE A 375 14.46 10.95 -29.37
C PHE A 375 14.70 10.41 -30.78
N ILE A 376 13.83 9.51 -31.21
CA ILE A 376 13.57 9.26 -32.62
C ILE A 376 12.52 10.27 -33.06
N THR A 377 12.78 10.96 -34.16
CA THR A 377 11.89 11.94 -34.76
C THR A 377 11.55 11.55 -36.18
N GLU A 378 10.34 11.88 -36.63
CA GLU A 378 9.89 11.63 -38.01
C GLU A 378 9.56 12.95 -38.72
N SER A 379 9.99 13.10 -39.96
CA SER A 379 9.65 14.27 -40.78
C SER A 379 9.39 13.85 -42.23
N GLY A 380 8.13 13.58 -42.56
CA GLY A 380 7.78 13.03 -43.87
C GLY A 380 8.23 11.58 -43.98
N ASP A 381 9.17 11.30 -44.89
CA ASP A 381 9.72 9.96 -45.11
C ASP A 381 11.09 9.74 -44.42
N SER A 382 11.59 10.71 -43.65
CA SER A 382 12.85 10.60 -42.90
C SER A 382 12.63 10.29 -41.42
N THR A 383 13.53 9.48 -40.87
CA THR A 383 13.59 9.15 -39.44
C THR A 383 14.97 9.50 -38.93
N ASP A 384 15.03 10.39 -37.95
CA ASP A 384 16.27 10.87 -37.35
C ASP A 384 16.35 10.48 -35.88
N ILE A 385 17.53 10.04 -35.45
CA ILE A 385 17.85 9.85 -34.02
C ILE A 385 18.62 11.08 -33.57
N ILE A 386 18.11 11.81 -32.58
CA ILE A 386 18.77 12.94 -31.95
C ILE A 386 19.06 12.63 -30.48
N LEU A 387 20.33 12.75 -30.05
CA LEU A 387 20.75 12.40 -28.69
C LEU A 387 21.63 13.50 -28.09
N ARG A 388 21.51 13.67 -26.78
CA ARG A 388 22.40 14.48 -25.94
C ARG A 388 23.19 13.54 -25.03
N GLU A 389 24.51 13.66 -25.05
CA GLU A 389 25.38 12.81 -24.23
C GLU A 389 25.34 13.22 -22.75
N PHE A 390 25.49 12.25 -21.85
CA PHE A 390 25.75 12.46 -20.44
C PHE A 390 27.03 11.73 -20.01
N GLU A 391 27.63 12.19 -18.91
CA GLU A 391 28.87 11.61 -18.39
C GLU A 391 28.71 10.12 -18.04
N PRO A 392 29.72 9.27 -18.31
CA PRO A 392 29.69 7.87 -17.92
C PRO A 392 29.40 7.72 -16.42
N THR A 393 28.42 6.90 -16.09
CA THR A 393 27.98 6.65 -14.71
C THR A 393 27.62 5.19 -14.52
N THR A 394 27.52 4.78 -13.26
CA THR A 394 26.97 3.48 -12.86
C THR A 394 25.83 3.70 -11.88
N SER A 395 24.87 2.78 -11.85
CA SER A 395 23.79 2.79 -10.88
C SER A 395 24.32 2.43 -9.50
N ILE A 396 23.71 3.00 -8.46
CA ILE A 396 23.91 2.59 -7.06
C ILE A 396 22.53 2.18 -6.54
N GLY A 397 22.34 0.89 -6.30
CA GLY A 397 20.99 0.36 -6.10
C GLY A 397 20.14 0.65 -7.33
N ASN A 398 18.98 1.30 -7.14
CA ASN A 398 18.13 1.74 -8.23
C ASN A 398 18.35 3.20 -8.66
N GLN A 399 19.35 3.89 -8.12
CA GLN A 399 19.62 5.29 -8.47
C GLN A 399 20.62 5.40 -9.62
N VAL A 400 20.35 6.29 -10.58
CA VAL A 400 21.29 6.73 -11.61
C VAL A 400 21.46 8.25 -11.54
N ASN A 401 22.70 8.70 -11.68
CA ASN A 401 23.04 10.13 -11.70
C ASN A 401 23.43 10.57 -13.10
N ILE A 402 22.59 11.39 -13.72
CA ILE A 402 22.73 11.89 -15.09
C ILE A 402 23.32 13.30 -15.03
N VAL A 403 24.46 13.49 -15.68
CA VAL A 403 25.10 14.80 -15.84
C VAL A 403 25.31 15.02 -17.33
N PHE A 404 24.47 15.86 -17.93
CA PHE A 404 24.56 16.11 -19.36
C PHE A 404 25.82 16.88 -19.74
N THR A 405 26.33 16.55 -20.91
CA THR A 405 27.40 17.29 -21.58
C THR A 405 26.81 18.25 -22.63
N ASN A 406 27.69 18.91 -23.38
CA ASN A 406 27.33 19.70 -24.56
C ASN A 406 27.69 18.98 -25.87
N ASN A 407 27.77 17.65 -25.83
CA ASN A 407 27.94 16.82 -27.02
C ASN A 407 26.58 16.27 -27.47
N TYR A 408 26.41 16.20 -28.79
CA TYR A 408 25.17 15.80 -29.42
C TYR A 408 25.45 14.85 -30.58
N TYR A 409 24.54 13.92 -30.81
CA TYR A 409 24.56 13.00 -31.92
C TYR A 409 23.28 13.13 -32.75
N GLN A 410 23.42 13.07 -34.07
CA GLN A 410 22.32 12.94 -35.01
C GLN A 410 22.68 11.95 -36.12
N SER A 411 21.73 11.10 -36.54
CA SER A 411 21.99 9.98 -37.45
C SER A 411 22.26 10.39 -38.91
N ASP A 412 21.44 11.25 -39.52
CA ASP A 412 21.54 11.54 -40.95
C ASP A 412 22.15 12.91 -41.26
N ASP A 413 21.85 13.93 -40.45
CA ASP A 413 22.28 15.32 -40.66
C ASP A 413 23.01 15.91 -39.45
N MET A 414 23.67 17.06 -39.64
CA MET A 414 24.22 17.82 -38.51
C MET A 414 23.11 18.58 -37.79
N MET A 415 23.07 18.42 -36.46
CA MET A 415 22.12 19.10 -35.58
C MET A 415 22.19 20.61 -35.73
N THR A 416 21.04 21.26 -35.92
CA THR A 416 20.98 22.72 -35.98
C THR A 416 21.12 23.31 -34.58
N SER A 417 21.48 24.59 -34.50
CA SER A 417 21.53 25.29 -33.20
C SER A 417 20.17 25.33 -32.48
N GLN A 418 19.07 25.28 -33.24
CA GLN A 418 17.73 25.21 -32.67
C GLN A 418 17.47 23.83 -32.07
N ASP A 419 17.82 22.76 -32.78
CA ASP A 419 17.66 21.38 -32.29
C ASP A 419 18.48 21.17 -31.02
N THR A 420 19.71 21.69 -30.98
CA THR A 420 20.54 21.67 -29.77
C THR A 420 19.87 22.41 -28.60
N THR A 421 19.29 23.58 -28.85
CA THR A 421 18.57 24.36 -27.81
C THR A 421 17.35 23.61 -27.30
N ASN A 422 16.58 23.02 -28.21
CA ASN A 422 15.40 22.22 -27.90
C ASN A 422 15.77 20.98 -27.08
N MET A 423 16.85 20.29 -27.45
CA MET A 423 17.38 19.15 -26.71
C MET A 423 17.79 19.55 -25.29
N VAL A 424 18.46 20.68 -25.11
CA VAL A 424 18.79 21.19 -23.76
C VAL A 424 17.51 21.42 -22.96
N GLU A 425 16.55 22.15 -23.50
CA GLU A 425 15.32 22.49 -22.77
C GLU A 425 14.55 21.25 -22.31
N VAL A 426 14.37 20.27 -23.21
CA VAL A 426 13.68 19.02 -22.89
C VAL A 426 14.45 18.20 -21.85
N THR A 427 15.75 18.01 -22.05
CA THR A 427 16.55 17.14 -21.17
C THR A 427 16.77 17.75 -19.79
N GLU A 428 17.02 19.06 -19.68
CA GLU A 428 17.15 19.76 -18.38
C GLU A 428 15.81 19.81 -17.64
N THR A 429 14.69 19.90 -18.36
CA THR A 429 13.36 19.87 -17.73
C THR A 429 13.05 18.47 -17.19
N ILE A 430 13.17 17.42 -18.01
CA ILE A 430 12.78 16.06 -17.63
C ILE A 430 13.71 15.48 -16.56
N PHE A 431 15.02 15.70 -16.69
CA PHE A 431 16.04 15.14 -15.80
C PHE A 431 16.62 16.19 -14.84
N SER A 432 15.81 17.19 -14.49
CA SER A 432 16.21 18.26 -13.56
C SER A 432 16.82 17.70 -12.27
N GLY A 433 17.95 18.23 -11.85
CA GLY A 433 18.70 17.77 -10.67
C GLY A 433 19.51 16.47 -10.89
N GLY A 434 19.41 15.83 -12.06
CA GLY A 434 20.25 14.72 -12.52
C GLY A 434 20.00 13.37 -11.83
N ARG A 435 19.36 13.34 -10.67
CA ARG A 435 19.14 12.12 -9.90
C ARG A 435 17.85 11.43 -10.31
N ILE A 436 17.94 10.20 -10.81
CA ILE A 436 16.81 9.39 -11.26
C ILE A 436 16.77 8.07 -10.50
N TYR A 437 15.57 7.61 -10.16
CA TYR A 437 15.34 6.32 -9.52
C TYR A 437 14.58 5.39 -10.47
N ALA A 438 15.13 4.22 -10.73
CA ALA A 438 14.47 3.17 -11.47
C ALA A 438 13.60 2.31 -10.53
N TYR A 439 12.48 1.83 -11.04
CA TYR A 439 11.61 0.86 -10.38
C TYR A 439 11.28 -0.21 -11.40
N ASP A 440 11.33 -1.49 -11.02
CA ASP A 440 10.85 -2.54 -11.92
C ASP A 440 9.33 -2.38 -12.08
N TYR A 441 8.85 -2.46 -13.31
CA TYR A 441 7.43 -2.47 -13.61
C TYR A 441 7.07 -3.81 -14.25
N PRO A 442 6.55 -4.77 -13.47
CA PRO A 442 6.47 -6.16 -13.89
C PRO A 442 5.42 -6.33 -15.00
N ILE A 443 5.89 -6.45 -16.25
CA ILE A 443 5.07 -6.81 -17.40
C ILE A 443 5.49 -8.20 -17.88
N GLN A 444 4.51 -9.09 -18.06
CA GLN A 444 4.80 -10.46 -18.47
C GLN A 444 5.54 -10.50 -19.82
N GLY A 445 6.78 -10.99 -19.80
CA GLY A 445 7.60 -11.18 -21.00
C GLY A 445 8.35 -9.93 -21.48
N LEU A 446 8.32 -8.82 -20.73
CA LEU A 446 9.07 -7.60 -21.01
C LEU A 446 9.77 -7.11 -19.75
N GLN A 447 11.01 -6.66 -19.89
CA GLN A 447 11.70 -5.95 -18.81
C GLN A 447 11.42 -4.47 -18.96
N VAL A 448 10.59 -3.93 -18.07
CA VAL A 448 10.18 -2.51 -18.11
C VAL A 448 10.60 -1.86 -16.81
N TYR A 449 11.22 -0.68 -16.93
CA TYR A 449 11.57 0.14 -15.78
C TYR A 449 10.79 1.44 -15.82
N ARG A 450 10.29 1.86 -14.67
CA ARG A 450 9.79 3.21 -14.44
C ARG A 450 10.90 4.05 -13.85
N LEU A 451 11.35 5.06 -14.59
CA LEU A 451 12.32 6.05 -14.15
C LEU A 451 11.56 7.22 -13.53
N PHE A 452 11.88 7.57 -12.30
CA PHE A 452 11.25 8.64 -11.54
C PHE A 452 12.27 9.71 -11.18
N ASN A 453 11.94 10.96 -11.47
CA ASN A 453 12.73 12.12 -11.05
C ASN A 453 12.09 12.78 -9.82
N PRO A 454 12.74 12.78 -8.65
CA PRO A 454 12.17 13.35 -7.43
C PRO A 454 12.10 14.88 -7.43
N CYS A 455 12.80 15.57 -8.34
CA CYS A 455 12.85 17.03 -8.38
C CYS A 455 11.64 17.66 -9.04
N ASN A 456 11.12 17.02 -10.07
CA ASN A 456 9.96 17.50 -10.85
C ASN A 456 8.82 16.47 -10.87
N ARG A 457 9.01 15.28 -10.27
CA ARG A 457 8.08 14.15 -10.24
C ARG A 457 7.73 13.56 -11.60
N PHE A 458 8.57 13.79 -12.61
CA PHE A 458 8.36 13.24 -13.93
C PHE A 458 8.65 11.73 -13.93
N GLU A 459 7.87 11.00 -14.71
CA GLU A 459 7.94 9.55 -14.82
C GLU A 459 8.13 9.13 -16.29
N ILE A 460 9.08 8.23 -16.53
CA ILE A 460 9.41 7.70 -17.87
C ILE A 460 9.40 6.18 -17.77
N PHE A 461 8.60 5.52 -18.60
CA PHE A 461 8.71 4.06 -18.72
C PHE A 461 9.72 3.74 -19.80
N VAL A 462 10.64 2.83 -19.55
CA VAL A 462 11.62 2.39 -20.55
C VAL A 462 11.63 0.87 -20.62
N VAL A 463 11.71 0.34 -21.83
CA VAL A 463 11.81 -1.09 -22.10
C VAL A 463 13.26 -1.40 -22.46
N GLN A 464 13.77 -2.51 -21.92
CA GLN A 464 15.11 -3.03 -22.25
C GLN A 464 15.10 -3.95 -23.47
#